data_AF-A0A528H0T0-F1
#
_entry.id   AF-A0A528H0T0-F1
#
_cell.length_a   1.000
_cell.length_b   1.000
_cell.length_c   1.000
_cell.angle_alpha   90.00
_cell.angle_beta   90.00
_cell.angle_gamma   90.00
#
_symmetry.space_group_name_H-M   'P 1'
#
loop_
_entity.id
_entity.type
_entity.pdbx_description
1 polymer ?
#
loop_
_entity_poly.entity_id
_entity_poly.type
_entity_poly.pdbx_seq_one_letter_code
_entity_poly.pdbx_strand_id
1 'polypeptide(L)' 'LKLDDGWAYNVIRDVGNYGEIYDRSLGENSPYKMDRNLNRLWTNGGMLYPIPLL' A
#
# COMPACT_ATOMS: atom_id res chain seq x y z
N LEU A 1 -18.99 4.29 4.32
CA LEU A 1 -18.78 5.16 3.13
C LEU A 1 -19.98 4.96 2.20
N LYS A 2 -20.34 5.94 1.35
CA LYS A 2 -21.38 5.73 0.32
C LYS A 2 -20.76 5.07 -0.93
N LEU A 3 -20.20 3.88 -0.74
CA LEU A 3 -19.60 3.03 -1.78
C LEU A 3 -20.30 1.67 -1.74
N ASP A 4 -20.17 0.88 -2.81
CA ASP A 4 -20.63 -0.51 -2.81
C ASP A 4 -19.82 -1.35 -1.82
N ASP A 5 -20.41 -2.42 -1.28
CA ASP A 5 -19.75 -3.31 -0.31
C ASP A 5 -18.44 -3.90 -0.83
N GLY A 6 -18.32 -4.05 -2.16
CA GLY A 6 -17.15 -4.59 -2.84
C GLY A 6 -16.03 -3.59 -3.09
N TRP A 7 -16.16 -2.32 -2.67
CA TRP A 7 -15.23 -1.26 -3.07
C TRP A 7 -13.78 -1.58 -2.73
N ALA A 8 -13.52 -2.11 -1.52
CA ALA A 8 -12.16 -2.40 -1.07
C ALA A 8 -11.54 -3.54 -1.88
N TYR A 9 -12.34 -4.57 -2.18
CA TYR A 9 -11.93 -5.66 -3.07
C TYR A 9 -11.61 -5.15 -4.47
N ASN A 10 -12.47 -4.30 -5.04
CA ASN A 10 -12.28 -3.72 -6.36
C ASN A 10 -10.99 -2.89 -6.44
N VAL A 11 -10.70 -2.07 -5.42
CA VAL A 11 -9.44 -1.29 -5.36
C VAL A 11 -8.22 -2.21 -5.37
N ILE A 12 -8.18 -3.23 -4.51
CA ILE A 12 -7.04 -4.14 -4.45
C ILE A 12 -6.91 -4.95 -5.74
N ARG A 13 -8.03 -5.39 -6.34
CA ARG A 13 -8.02 -6.09 -7.63
C ARG A 13 -7.44 -5.22 -8.74
N ASP A 14 -7.83 -3.95 -8.79
CA ASP A 14 -7.52 -3.09 -9.93
C ASP A 14 -6.11 -2.49 -9.83
N VAL A 15 -5.63 -2.16 -8.62
CA VAL A 15 -4.32 -1.50 -8.43
C VAL A 15 -3.36 -2.18 -7.47
N GLY A 16 -3.78 -3.24 -6.76
CA GLY A 16 -2.98 -3.89 -5.72
C GLY A 16 -2.98 -3.12 -4.40
N ASN A 17 -2.37 -3.73 -3.39
CA ASN A 17 -2.16 -3.11 -2.09
C ASN A 17 -0.96 -2.14 -2.10
N TYR A 18 -0.80 -1.38 -1.01
CA TYR A 18 0.30 -0.41 -0.84
C TYR A 18 1.69 -1.00 -1.11
N GLY A 19 1.92 -2.24 -0.67
CA GLY A 19 3.11 -3.01 -0.93
C GLY A 19 3.41 -3.08 -2.42
N GLU A 20 2.49 -3.68 -3.17
CA GLU A 20 2.60 -3.90 -4.60
C GLU A 20 2.78 -2.60 -5.39
N ILE A 21 2.03 -1.56 -5.00
CA ILE A 21 2.11 -0.23 -5.63
C ILE A 21 3.50 0.38 -5.43
N TYR A 22 4.01 0.36 -4.19
CA TYR A 22 5.32 0.94 -3.90
C TYR A 22 6.44 0.19 -4.62
N ASP A 23 6.44 -1.14 -4.59
CA ASP A 23 7.52 -1.93 -5.19
C ASP A 23 7.62 -1.72 -6.70
N ARG A 24 6.48 -1.64 -7.41
CA ARG A 24 6.47 -1.37 -8.85
C ARG A 24 6.82 0.08 -9.21
N SER A 25 6.50 1.03 -8.34
CA SER A 25 6.61 2.46 -8.68
C SER A 25 7.92 3.08 -8.23
N LEU A 26 8.40 2.71 -7.03
CA LEU A 26 9.56 3.30 -6.36
C LEU A 26 10.55 2.26 -5.82
N GLY A 27 10.07 1.07 -5.45
CA GLY A 27 10.87 0.04 -4.79
C GLY A 27 11.62 -0.88 -5.74
N GLU A 28 11.81 -2.13 -5.31
CA GLU A 28 12.69 -3.11 -5.94
C GLU A 28 12.33 -3.43 -7.40
N ASN A 29 11.07 -3.25 -7.81
CA ASN A 29 10.60 -3.51 -9.16
C ASN A 29 10.56 -2.25 -10.05
N SER A 30 10.97 -1.10 -9.52
CA SER A 30 11.04 0.16 -10.27
C SER A 30 12.48 0.47 -10.76
N PRO A 31 12.68 1.46 -11.64
CA PRO A 31 14.00 1.98 -11.97
C PRO A 31 14.72 2.69 -10.79
N TYR A 32 13.98 3.12 -9.77
CA TYR A 32 14.52 3.92 -8.67
C TYR A 32 15.12 3.10 -7.54
N LYS A 33 14.65 1.85 -7.35
CA LYS A 33 15.15 0.90 -6.33
C LYS A 33 15.24 1.50 -4.92
N MET A 34 14.24 2.31 -4.54
CA MET A 34 14.21 2.98 -3.24
C MET A 34 13.87 1.99 -2.13
N ASP A 35 14.66 2.02 -1.06
CA ASP A 35 14.31 1.38 0.19
C ASP A 35 13.07 2.04 0.81
N ARG A 36 12.20 1.20 1.40
CA ARG A 36 10.96 1.70 2.00
C ARG A 36 11.18 2.67 3.15
N ASN A 37 12.23 2.50 3.96
CA ASN A 37 12.52 3.37 5.10
C ASN A 37 11.26 3.65 5.95
N LEU A 38 10.92 4.92 6.17
CA LEU A 38 9.75 5.34 6.94
C LEU A 38 8.40 4.94 6.29
N ASN A 39 8.40 4.55 5.01
CA ASN A 39 7.23 4.07 4.29
C ASN A 39 6.90 2.59 4.57
N ARG A 40 7.66 1.89 5.42
CA ARG A 40 7.25 0.56 5.91
C ARG A 40 6.02 0.68 6.81
N LEU A 41 5.32 -0.44 6.97
CA LEU A 41 4.30 -0.57 8.01
C LEU A 41 4.90 -0.27 9.39
N TRP A 42 4.10 0.32 10.27
CA TRP A 42 4.51 0.66 11.63
C TRP A 42 5.01 -0.56 12.43
N THR A 43 4.39 -1.73 12.22
CA THR A 43 4.81 -3.01 12.82
C THR A 43 6.18 -3.48 12.32
N ASN A 44 6.64 -2.94 11.19
CA ASN A 44 7.90 -3.29 10.54
C ASN A 44 8.90 -2.10 10.61
N GLY A 45 8.79 -1.28 11.66
CA GLY A 45 9.72 -0.17 11.93
C GLY A 45 9.63 0.98 10.91
N GLY A 46 8.45 1.20 10.34
CA GLY A 46 8.13 2.41 9.56
C GLY A 46 7.08 3.27 10.26
N MET A 47 6.49 4.20 9.51
CA MET A 47 5.49 5.15 10.00
C MET A 47 4.12 4.97 9.32
N LEU A 48 4.00 4.06 8.36
CA LEU A 48 2.73 3.80 7.71
C LEU A 48 1.80 3.03 8.65
N TYR A 49 0.78 3.73 9.15
CA TYR A 49 -0.24 3.17 10.02
C TYR A 49 -1.60 3.20 9.30
N PRO A 50 -2.16 2.04 8.89
CA PRO A 50 -3.51 2.01 8.36
C PRO A 50 -4.51 2.21 9.50
N ILE A 51 -5.39 3.20 9.34
CA ILE A 51 -6.49 3.43 10.28
C ILE A 51 -7.46 2.24 10.16
N PRO A 52 -7.90 1.62 11.27
CA PRO A 52 -8.90 0.56 11.23
C PRO A 52 -10.16 1.02 10.50
N LEU A 53 -10.63 0.24 9.53
CA LEU A 53 -11.92 0.43 8.90
C LEU A 53 -12.99 -0.15 9.84
N LEU A 54 -13.70 0.75 10.54
CA LEU A 54 -14.85 0.43 11.40
C LEU A 54 -16.15 0.44 10.58
#